data_AF-A0A0Q4DKF6-F1
#
_entry.id   AF-A0A0Q4DKF6-F1
#
_cell.length_a   1.000
_cell.length_b   1.000
_cell.length_c   1.000
_cell.angle_alpha   90.00
_cell.angle_beta   90.00
_cell.angle_gamma   90.00
#
_symmetry.space_group_name_H-M   'P 1'
#
loop_
_entity.id
_entity.type
_entity.pdbx_description
1 polymer ?
#
loop_
_entity_poly.entity_id
_entity_poly.type
_entity_poly.pdbx_seq_one_letter_code
_entity_poly.pdbx_strand_id
1 'polypeptide(L)'
;MATQVIQQRFSAQSPPPLSRRLTTLALVVTIHVLILWLLLRIAPTMMLPPPGEKSPLVVDMLPADQVAPAAAPAKQVQRKAAAGSAATAPPTATVTPPPDIPPPLVPAERPSDVWSKVIPMTGREFARAAITPGTRGADGVGAGTAAGDSGDGDAEADAGGGSGGGERLYAADWYRRPTHAELSTYLPRRSQPGWGEVACRTIPNNQVTDCREIGQSASGSGLARAVRQAAWQFRILPPRVGGRPLVGSWVRIRITYTDAGAAVE
;
A
#
# COMPACT_ATOMS: atom_id res chain seq x y z
N MET A 1 3.51 53.29 -4.29
CA MET A 1 2.91 53.44 -5.64
C MET A 1 3.12 52.23 -6.57
N ALA A 2 3.93 51.22 -6.22
CA ALA A 2 4.15 50.05 -7.08
C ALA A 2 3.09 48.92 -6.97
N THR A 3 2.28 48.92 -5.92
CA THR A 3 1.30 47.86 -5.61
C THR A 3 -0.01 47.96 -6.38
N GLN A 4 -0.34 49.12 -6.96
CA GLN A 4 -1.59 49.31 -7.73
C GLN A 4 -1.50 48.82 -9.18
N VAL A 5 -0.30 48.68 -9.74
CA VAL A 5 -0.11 48.32 -11.16
C VAL A 5 -0.36 46.82 -11.42
N ILE A 6 -0.14 45.96 -10.41
CA ILE A 6 -0.30 44.50 -10.54
C ILE A 6 -1.78 44.09 -10.50
N GLN A 7 -2.59 44.77 -9.67
CA GLN A 7 -4.02 44.47 -9.53
C GLN A 7 -4.83 44.82 -10.79
N GLN A 8 -4.40 45.82 -11.58
CA GLN A 8 -5.14 46.21 -12.79
C GLN A 8 -4.98 45.24 -13.97
N ARG A 9 -3.98 44.35 -13.96
CA ARG A 9 -3.76 43.40 -15.08
C ARG A 9 -4.61 42.13 -15.01
N PHE A 10 -5.23 41.83 -13.88
CA PHE A 10 -6.10 40.66 -13.72
C PHE A 10 -7.59 40.93 -14.00
N SER A 11 -8.00 42.21 -14.07
CA SER A 11 -9.42 42.58 -14.12
C SER A 11 -9.99 42.77 -15.54
N ALA A 12 -9.20 42.57 -16.59
CA ALA A 12 -9.62 42.79 -17.98
C ALA A 12 -9.53 41.51 -18.83
N GLN A 13 -10.07 40.40 -18.33
CA GLN A 13 -10.39 39.27 -19.19
C GLN A 13 -11.81 39.49 -19.70
N SER A 14 -11.90 40.13 -20.87
CA SER A 14 -13.16 40.26 -21.61
C SER A 14 -13.82 38.88 -21.70
N PRO A 15 -15.10 38.74 -21.35
CA PRO A 15 -15.78 37.46 -21.45
C PRO A 15 -15.62 36.94 -22.89
N PRO A 16 -15.23 35.66 -23.09
CA PRO A 16 -15.06 35.12 -24.44
C PRO A 16 -16.36 35.32 -25.23
N PRO A 17 -16.26 35.69 -26.52
CA PRO A 17 -17.42 36.00 -27.34
C PRO A 17 -18.39 34.82 -27.33
N LEU A 18 -19.70 35.12 -27.36
CA LEU A 18 -20.77 34.13 -27.24
C LEU A 18 -20.60 32.98 -28.25
N SER A 19 -20.09 33.28 -29.45
CA SER A 19 -19.75 32.30 -30.49
C SER A 19 -18.73 31.26 -30.04
N ARG A 20 -17.68 31.67 -29.30
CA ARG A 20 -16.66 30.75 -28.78
C ARG A 20 -17.20 29.85 -27.67
N ARG A 21 -18.14 30.34 -26.87
CA ARG A 21 -18.82 29.52 -25.84
C ARG A 21 -19.72 28.48 -26.49
N LEU A 22 -20.48 28.89 -27.51
CA LEU A 22 -21.34 28.00 -28.29
C LEU A 22 -20.53 26.94 -29.03
N THR A 23 -19.38 27.28 -29.64
CA THR A 23 -18.53 26.27 -30.29
C THR A 23 -17.93 25.28 -29.30
N THR A 24 -17.47 25.73 -28.13
CA THR A 24 -16.99 24.80 -27.10
C THR A 24 -18.10 23.88 -26.59
N LEU A 25 -19.31 24.40 -26.39
CA LEU A 25 -20.44 23.60 -25.94
C LEU A 25 -20.86 22.59 -27.00
N ALA A 26 -20.97 23.01 -28.27
CA ALA A 26 -21.28 22.11 -29.38
C ALA A 26 -20.22 21.01 -29.55
N LEU A 27 -18.94 21.34 -29.43
CA LEU A 27 -17.85 20.36 -29.47
C LEU A 27 -17.98 19.32 -28.35
N VAL A 28 -18.20 19.79 -27.11
CA VAL A 28 -18.35 18.90 -25.94
C VAL A 28 -19.57 17.99 -26.11
N VAL A 29 -20.72 18.53 -26.51
CA VAL A 29 -21.93 17.73 -26.76
C VAL A 29 -21.69 16.69 -27.86
N THR A 30 -21.04 17.08 -28.96
CA THR A 30 -20.73 16.16 -30.06
C THR A 30 -19.84 15.01 -29.60
N ILE A 31 -18.80 15.29 -28.80
CA ILE A 31 -17.92 14.26 -28.23
C ILE A 31 -18.71 13.30 -27.34
N HIS A 32 -19.59 13.80 -26.48
CA HIS A 32 -20.40 12.94 -25.60
C HIS A 32 -21.37 12.06 -26.38
N VAL A 33 -22.02 12.61 -27.42
CA VAL A 33 -22.91 11.84 -28.31
C VAL A 33 -22.13 10.75 -29.04
N LEU A 34 -20.91 11.05 -29.52
CA LEU A 34 -20.07 10.09 -30.21
C LEU A 34 -19.57 8.97 -29.29
N ILE A 35 -19.19 9.30 -28.05
CA ILE A 35 -18.83 8.32 -27.02
C ILE A 35 -20.03 7.43 -26.69
N LEU A 36 -21.21 8.01 -26.47
CA LEU A 36 -22.42 7.25 -26.15
C LEU A 36 -22.80 6.31 -27.31
N TRP A 37 -22.72 6.80 -28.54
CA TRP A 37 -22.96 6.01 -29.75
C TRP A 37 -21.97 4.86 -29.89
N LEU A 38 -20.68 5.10 -29.63
CA LEU A 38 -19.65 4.07 -29.64
C LEU A 38 -19.90 3.01 -28.55
N LEU A 39 -20.28 3.43 -27.35
CA LEU A 39 -20.64 2.52 -26.26
C LEU A 39 -21.86 1.67 -26.62
N LEU A 40 -22.89 2.26 -27.25
CA LEU A 40 -24.06 1.53 -27.75
C LEU A 40 -23.71 0.52 -28.86
N ARG A 41 -22.73 0.84 -29.71
CA ARG A 41 -22.22 -0.07 -30.76
C ARG A 41 -21.42 -1.24 -30.20
N ILE A 42 -20.67 -1.02 -29.11
CA ILE A 42 -19.81 -2.02 -28.47
C ILE A 42 -20.58 -2.80 -27.40
N ALA A 43 -21.70 -2.26 -26.89
CA ALA A 43 -22.49 -2.87 -25.84
C ALA A 43 -22.83 -4.32 -26.21
N PRO A 44 -22.24 -5.33 -25.52
CA PRO A 44 -22.69 -6.70 -25.67
C PRO A 44 -24.13 -6.73 -25.19
N THR A 45 -25.02 -7.33 -25.98
CA THR A 45 -26.40 -7.59 -25.56
C THR A 45 -26.32 -8.30 -24.23
N MET A 46 -26.75 -7.63 -23.15
CA MET A 46 -26.91 -8.25 -21.85
C MET A 46 -27.74 -9.51 -22.08
N MET A 47 -27.10 -10.67 -21.97
CA MET A 47 -27.78 -11.94 -21.89
C MET A 47 -28.68 -11.83 -20.66
N LEU A 48 -29.98 -11.59 -20.89
CA LEU A 48 -30.98 -11.88 -19.88
C LEU A 48 -30.76 -13.36 -19.52
N PRO A 49 -30.47 -13.69 -18.25
CA PRO A 49 -30.52 -15.08 -17.83
C PRO A 49 -31.90 -15.62 -18.22
N PRO A 50 -32.00 -16.76 -18.92
CA PRO A 50 -33.30 -17.37 -19.13
C PRO A 50 -33.95 -17.58 -17.76
N PRO A 51 -35.26 -17.32 -17.61
CA PRO A 51 -35.95 -17.59 -16.36
C PRO A 51 -35.68 -19.05 -15.99
N GLY A 52 -35.07 -19.24 -14.82
CA GLY A 52 -34.54 -20.52 -14.38
C GLY A 52 -35.55 -21.63 -14.56
N GLU A 53 -35.23 -22.59 -15.43
CA GLU A 53 -35.89 -23.88 -15.40
C GLU A 53 -35.64 -24.48 -14.02
N LYS A 54 -36.74 -24.79 -13.35
CA LYS A 54 -36.77 -25.42 -12.04
C LYS A 54 -36.05 -26.76 -12.16
N SER A 55 -34.82 -26.85 -11.66
CA SER A 55 -34.11 -28.12 -11.55
C SER A 55 -34.98 -29.09 -10.73
N PRO A 56 -35.40 -30.24 -11.28
CA PRO A 56 -36.06 -31.24 -10.46
C PRO A 56 -35.05 -31.79 -9.46
N LEU A 57 -35.45 -31.77 -8.19
CA LEU A 57 -34.76 -32.39 -7.07
C LEU A 57 -34.58 -33.88 -7.39
N VAL A 58 -33.35 -34.30 -7.74
CA VAL A 58 -33.03 -35.72 -7.88
C VAL A 58 -32.86 -36.27 -6.47
N VAL A 59 -33.93 -36.87 -5.94
CA VAL A 59 -33.88 -37.68 -4.74
C VAL A 59 -33.22 -39.00 -5.13
N ASP A 60 -31.99 -39.20 -4.68
CA ASP A 60 -31.31 -40.50 -4.76
C ASP A 60 -31.96 -41.43 -3.72
N MET A 61 -32.87 -42.30 -4.18
CA MET A 61 -33.43 -43.38 -3.37
C MET A 61 -32.56 -44.62 -3.55
N LEU A 62 -31.70 -44.90 -2.56
CA LEU A 62 -31.08 -46.22 -2.42
C LEU A 62 -32.19 -47.28 -2.21
N PRO A 63 -32.26 -48.35 -3.02
CA PRO A 63 -33.16 -49.45 -2.74
C PRO A 63 -32.61 -50.30 -1.58
N ALA A 64 -33.44 -50.48 -0.56
CA ALA A 64 -33.28 -51.56 0.40
C ALA A 64 -33.68 -52.90 -0.25
N ASP A 65 -33.01 -53.95 0.22
CA ASP A 65 -33.38 -55.37 0.14
C ASP A 65 -33.08 -56.16 -1.15
N GLN A 66 -31.95 -56.89 -1.11
CA GLN A 66 -31.84 -58.23 -1.68
C GLN A 66 -31.12 -59.15 -0.67
N VAL A 67 -31.85 -60.12 -0.13
CA VAL A 67 -31.41 -61.14 0.83
C VAL A 67 -31.10 -62.46 0.09
N ALA A 68 -29.82 -62.86 0.12
CA ALA A 68 -29.23 -64.23 0.24
C ALA A 68 -29.56 -65.32 -0.83
N PRO A 69 -28.90 -66.54 -0.86
CA PRO A 69 -27.84 -67.10 0.01
C PRO A 69 -26.71 -67.94 -0.69
N ALA A 70 -25.66 -68.33 0.08
CA ALA A 70 -25.12 -69.72 0.22
C ALA A 70 -23.58 -69.84 0.54
N ALA A 71 -23.28 -70.26 1.79
CA ALA A 71 -22.25 -71.20 2.33
C ALA A 71 -20.82 -71.32 1.71
N ALA A 72 -19.68 -71.57 2.39
CA ALA A 72 -19.14 -71.71 3.78
C ALA A 72 -17.63 -72.13 3.64
N PRO A 73 -16.77 -72.42 4.67
CA PRO A 73 -16.74 -72.06 6.10
C PRO A 73 -15.37 -71.57 6.69
N ALA A 74 -15.48 -70.95 7.88
CA ALA A 74 -14.70 -71.05 9.13
C ALA A 74 -13.14 -71.05 9.22
N LYS A 75 -12.62 -70.11 10.03
CA LYS A 75 -11.55 -70.40 11.01
C LYS A 75 -11.84 -69.72 12.35
N GLN A 76 -12.18 -70.53 13.36
CA GLN A 76 -12.30 -70.15 14.75
C GLN A 76 -10.90 -70.05 15.39
N VAL A 77 -10.66 -69.01 16.18
CA VAL A 77 -9.85 -69.13 17.42
C VAL A 77 -10.52 -68.28 18.49
N GLN A 78 -11.25 -68.96 19.38
CA GLN A 78 -11.57 -68.44 20.70
C GLN A 78 -10.28 -68.40 21.54
N ARG A 79 -10.02 -67.28 22.22
CA ARG A 79 -9.31 -67.34 23.51
C ARG A 79 -10.15 -66.68 24.58
N LYS A 80 -10.32 -67.50 25.61
CA LYS A 80 -11.19 -67.44 26.78
C LYS A 80 -10.75 -66.36 27.75
N ALA A 81 -11.73 -65.82 28.46
CA ALA A 81 -11.63 -64.78 29.48
C ALA A 81 -10.77 -65.17 30.69
N ALA A 82 -10.19 -64.16 31.35
CA ALA A 82 -9.84 -64.17 32.77
C ALA A 82 -10.30 -62.84 33.40
N ALA A 83 -10.76 -62.94 34.63
CA ALA A 83 -11.62 -62.02 35.35
C ALA A 83 -10.89 -61.02 36.26
N GLY A 84 -11.65 -60.02 36.73
CA GLY A 84 -11.36 -59.15 37.88
C GLY A 84 -10.79 -57.78 37.48
N SER A 85 -11.19 -56.63 38.00
CA SER A 85 -12.02 -56.28 39.15
C SER A 85 -12.33 -54.77 39.08
N ALA A 86 -13.46 -54.36 39.68
CA ALA A 86 -13.76 -53.05 40.29
C ALA A 86 -13.57 -51.73 39.51
N ALA A 87 -14.69 -51.01 39.37
CA ALA A 87 -14.92 -49.57 39.52
C ALA A 87 -13.81 -48.57 39.13
N THR A 88 -14.16 -47.61 38.27
CA THR A 88 -14.08 -46.15 38.55
C THR A 88 -14.79 -45.38 37.42
N ALA A 89 -15.67 -44.47 37.79
CA ALA A 89 -16.35 -43.54 36.89
C ALA A 89 -15.35 -42.64 36.13
N PRO A 90 -15.65 -42.21 34.89
CA PRO A 90 -14.76 -41.31 34.17
C PRO A 90 -14.59 -39.99 34.95
N PRO A 91 -13.37 -39.45 35.08
CA PRO A 91 -13.17 -38.17 35.74
C PRO A 91 -13.83 -37.06 34.92
N THR A 92 -14.74 -36.34 35.57
CA THR A 92 -15.28 -35.07 35.09
C THR A 92 -14.12 -34.14 34.79
N ALA A 93 -13.95 -33.77 33.52
CA ALA A 93 -13.01 -32.74 33.13
C ALA A 93 -13.42 -31.43 33.83
N THR A 94 -12.57 -30.96 34.75
CA THR A 94 -12.66 -29.62 35.30
C THR A 94 -12.39 -28.62 34.19
N VAL A 95 -13.46 -27.96 33.73
CA VAL A 95 -13.37 -26.79 32.86
C VAL A 95 -12.62 -25.70 33.64
N THR A 96 -11.43 -25.35 33.18
CA THR A 96 -10.73 -24.15 33.64
C THR A 96 -11.54 -22.92 33.21
N PRO A 97 -11.83 -21.95 34.10
CA PRO A 97 -12.54 -20.74 33.69
C PRO A 97 -11.68 -19.93 32.70
N PRO A 98 -12.30 -19.28 31.69
CA PRO A 98 -11.58 -18.42 30.77
C PRO A 98 -10.98 -17.20 31.51
N PRO A 99 -9.81 -16.70 31.08
CA PRO A 99 -9.22 -15.50 31.66
C PRO A 99 -10.12 -14.28 31.39
N ASP A 100 -10.33 -13.46 32.42
CA ASP A 100 -11.02 -12.18 32.33
C ASP A 100 -10.29 -11.26 31.34
N ILE A 101 -10.97 -10.92 30.25
CA ILE A 101 -10.50 -9.93 29.29
C ILE A 101 -10.93 -8.56 29.86
N PRO A 102 -9.99 -7.65 30.17
CA PRO A 102 -10.38 -6.31 30.60
C PRO A 102 -11.15 -5.61 29.48
N PRO A 103 -12.20 -4.82 29.80
CA PRO A 103 -13.02 -4.18 28.79
C PRO A 103 -12.18 -3.22 27.92
N PRO A 104 -12.50 -3.08 26.63
CA PRO A 104 -11.80 -2.16 25.75
C PRO A 104 -11.93 -0.74 26.29
N LEU A 105 -10.79 -0.03 26.40
CA LEU A 105 -10.79 1.40 26.66
C LEU A 105 -11.51 2.10 25.51
N VAL A 106 -12.72 2.59 25.78
CA VAL A 106 -13.38 3.57 24.92
C VAL A 106 -12.49 4.82 24.82
N PRO A 107 -12.14 5.29 23.61
CA PRO A 107 -11.43 6.55 23.46
C PRO A 107 -12.28 7.66 24.08
N ALA A 108 -11.72 8.39 25.05
CA ALA A 108 -12.37 9.56 25.61
C ALA A 108 -12.73 10.54 24.48
N GLU A 109 -14.01 10.90 24.40
CA GLU A 109 -14.48 11.94 23.50
C GLU A 109 -13.68 13.21 23.76
N ARG A 110 -12.96 13.67 22.73
CA ARG A 110 -12.21 14.92 22.82
C ARG A 110 -13.22 16.06 22.94
N PRO A 111 -13.13 16.93 23.96
CA PRO A 111 -14.01 18.08 24.05
C PRO A 111 -13.80 18.94 22.80
N SER A 112 -14.91 19.30 22.16
CA SER A 112 -14.99 20.20 21.03
C SER A 112 -14.74 21.63 21.50
N ASP A 113 -13.52 21.90 21.92
CA ASP A 113 -13.08 23.25 22.27
C ASP A 113 -12.37 23.88 21.06
N VAL A 114 -12.43 25.20 20.95
CA VAL A 114 -11.93 26.02 19.83
C VAL A 114 -10.44 25.72 19.53
N TRP A 115 -9.73 25.20 20.52
CA TRP A 115 -8.34 24.72 20.47
C TRP A 115 -8.10 23.51 19.57
N SER A 116 -9.13 22.79 19.14
CA SER A 116 -9.03 21.68 18.18
C SER A 116 -8.71 22.11 16.74
N LYS A 117 -8.75 23.42 16.45
CA LYS A 117 -8.32 24.01 15.16
C LYS A 117 -6.86 24.47 15.14
N VAL A 118 -6.14 24.32 16.26
CA VAL A 118 -4.73 24.71 16.37
C VAL A 118 -3.92 23.44 16.53
N ILE A 119 -2.88 23.26 15.71
CA ILE A 119 -1.97 22.12 15.85
C ILE A 119 -1.18 22.33 17.15
N PRO A 120 -1.34 21.47 18.18
CA PRO A 120 -0.53 21.59 19.37
C PRO A 120 0.91 21.20 19.01
N MET A 121 1.81 22.17 18.98
CA MET A 121 3.25 21.93 18.79
C MET A 121 3.97 22.08 20.13
N THR A 122 4.89 21.16 20.40
CA THR A 122 5.80 21.26 21.55
C THR A 122 6.86 22.32 21.29
N GLY A 123 7.44 22.92 22.34
CA GLY A 123 8.48 23.95 22.19
C GLY A 123 9.71 23.48 21.38
N ARG A 124 9.97 22.17 21.37
CA ARG A 124 11.03 21.54 20.60
C ARG A 124 10.71 21.49 19.10
N GLU A 125 9.44 21.30 18.74
CA GLU A 125 8.98 21.34 17.35
C GLU A 125 8.99 22.77 16.81
N PHE A 126 8.66 23.76 17.66
CA PHE A 126 8.79 25.18 17.31
C PHE A 126 10.24 25.57 17.01
N ALA A 127 11.19 25.10 17.81
CA ALA A 127 12.62 25.38 17.60
C ALA A 127 13.16 24.75 16.31
N ARG A 128 12.63 23.59 15.88
CA ARG A 128 13.01 22.92 14.62
C ARG A 128 12.39 23.57 13.39
N ALA A 129 11.23 24.21 13.53
CA ALA A 129 10.55 24.92 12.46
C ALA A 129 11.05 26.36 12.26
N ALA A 130 11.89 26.86 13.16
CA ALA A 130 12.45 28.21 13.06
C ALA A 130 13.50 28.29 11.93
N ILE A 131 13.12 28.90 10.81
CA ILE A 131 14.05 29.20 9.72
C ILE A 131 14.73 30.54 10.03
N THR A 132 15.88 30.49 10.72
CA THR A 132 16.72 31.67 10.91
C THR A 132 17.51 31.95 9.62
N PRO A 133 17.35 33.10 8.96
CA PRO A 133 18.17 33.43 7.81
C PRO A 133 19.59 33.77 8.30
N GLY A 134 20.57 32.93 7.97
CA GLY A 134 21.98 33.37 7.98
C GLY A 134 23.01 32.58 8.77
N THR A 135 22.66 31.51 9.49
CA THR A 135 23.67 30.62 10.09
C THR A 135 23.27 29.16 9.95
N ARG A 136 23.87 28.46 8.98
CA ARG A 136 23.94 26.99 9.03
C ARG A 136 24.82 26.63 10.22
N GLY A 137 24.21 26.43 11.38
CA GLY A 137 24.81 25.67 12.46
C GLY A 137 25.07 24.26 11.94
N ALA A 138 26.33 23.89 11.89
CA ALA A 138 26.78 22.54 11.60
C ALA A 138 26.20 21.61 12.65
N ASP A 139 25.19 20.82 12.30
CA ASP A 139 24.85 19.54 12.91
C ASP A 139 23.87 18.82 11.98
N GLY A 140 24.30 17.67 11.44
CA GLY A 140 23.43 16.75 10.70
C GLY A 140 23.73 16.56 9.22
N VAL A 141 24.98 16.71 8.76
CA VAL A 141 25.42 16.04 7.52
C VAL A 141 25.79 14.60 7.90
N GLY A 142 24.78 13.74 7.98
CA GLY A 142 24.98 12.31 8.13
C GLY A 142 25.47 11.73 6.81
N ALA A 143 26.77 11.86 6.54
CA ALA A 143 27.46 11.01 5.59
C ALA A 143 27.59 9.61 6.21
N GLY A 144 26.52 8.82 6.12
CA GLY A 144 26.54 7.41 6.45
C GLY A 144 27.02 6.62 5.26
N THR A 145 28.32 6.36 5.18
CA THR A 145 28.85 5.26 4.36
C THR A 145 28.38 3.95 5.00
N ALA A 146 27.20 3.45 4.61
CA ALA A 146 26.81 2.07 4.91
C ALA A 146 27.56 1.15 3.92
N ALA A 147 28.83 0.91 4.23
CA ALA A 147 29.50 -0.30 3.78
C ALA A 147 28.70 -1.48 4.36
N GLY A 148 28.26 -2.39 3.48
CA GLY A 148 27.46 -3.53 3.89
C GLY A 148 28.17 -4.37 4.94
N ASP A 149 27.45 -4.67 6.02
CA ASP A 149 27.69 -5.87 6.81
C ASP A 149 26.42 -6.70 6.83
N SER A 150 26.61 -8.00 6.61
CA SER A 150 25.54 -8.97 6.49
C SER A 150 25.27 -9.55 7.87
N GLY A 151 24.16 -9.16 8.50
CA GLY A 151 23.62 -9.88 9.66
C GLY A 151 23.18 -9.00 10.82
N ASP A 152 21.90 -8.63 10.87
CA ASP A 152 20.89 -9.26 11.74
C ASP A 152 19.51 -8.78 11.27
N GLY A 153 18.48 -9.62 11.35
CA GLY A 153 17.29 -9.54 10.50
C GLY A 153 16.23 -8.49 10.81
N ASP A 154 16.57 -7.36 11.43
CA ASP A 154 15.63 -6.33 11.86
C ASP A 154 15.91 -4.96 11.21
N ALA A 155 14.94 -4.46 10.43
CA ALA A 155 15.07 -3.17 9.75
C ALA A 155 14.88 -1.99 10.71
N GLU A 156 15.83 -1.05 10.74
CA GLU A 156 15.66 0.22 11.44
C GLU A 156 14.72 1.17 10.67
N ALA A 157 13.89 1.91 11.41
CA ALA A 157 13.05 2.96 10.83
C ALA A 157 13.62 4.32 11.17
N ASP A 158 13.66 5.20 10.18
CA ASP A 158 14.01 6.60 10.41
C ASP A 158 12.85 7.33 11.07
N ALA A 159 13.13 7.94 12.22
CA ALA A 159 12.14 8.65 13.04
C ALA A 159 11.76 10.04 12.52
N GLY A 160 12.17 10.43 11.31
CA GLY A 160 11.99 11.78 10.79
C GLY A 160 11.76 11.79 9.30
N GLY A 161 10.49 11.84 8.88
CA GLY A 161 10.10 11.96 7.48
C GLY A 161 9.23 10.80 7.00
N GLY A 162 8.10 10.54 7.66
CA GLY A 162 7.12 9.59 7.15
C GLY A 162 6.60 10.01 5.76
N SER A 163 5.98 9.07 5.04
CA SER A 163 5.40 9.24 3.68
C SER A 163 4.24 10.26 3.57
N GLY A 164 4.20 11.28 4.42
CA GLY A 164 3.12 12.26 4.56
C GLY A 164 2.01 11.85 5.54
N GLY A 165 2.11 10.69 6.20
CA GLY A 165 1.05 10.14 7.07
C GLY A 165 1.46 9.72 8.48
N GLY A 166 2.68 10.03 8.92
CA GLY A 166 3.17 9.66 10.27
C GLY A 166 3.56 8.18 10.44
N GLU A 167 3.43 7.36 9.40
CA GLU A 167 3.90 5.98 9.39
C GLU A 167 5.43 5.90 9.35
N ARG A 168 5.99 4.83 9.94
CA ARG A 168 7.42 4.55 9.98
C ARG A 168 7.97 4.38 8.56
N LEU A 169 9.06 5.08 8.26
CA LEU A 169 9.75 4.97 6.97
C LEU A 169 11.06 4.21 7.17
N TYR A 170 11.20 3.08 6.48
CA TYR A 170 12.39 2.22 6.52
C TYR A 170 13.32 2.54 5.35
N ALA A 171 14.62 2.28 5.46
CA ALA A 171 15.48 2.28 4.28
C ALA A 171 15.09 1.12 3.34
N ALA A 172 15.16 1.33 2.02
CA ALA A 172 14.85 0.28 1.05
C ALA A 172 16.03 -0.66 0.84
N ASP A 173 15.81 -1.96 1.07
CA ASP A 173 16.77 -3.00 0.71
C ASP A 173 16.49 -3.56 -0.69
N TRP A 174 17.52 -3.81 -1.47
CA TRP A 174 17.37 -4.18 -2.88
C TRP A 174 17.41 -5.68 -3.11
N TYR A 175 16.39 -6.21 -3.81
CA TYR A 175 16.42 -7.56 -4.36
C TYR A 175 17.16 -7.56 -5.70
N ARG A 176 16.83 -6.57 -6.54
CA ARG A 176 17.54 -6.26 -7.78
C ARG A 176 17.56 -4.76 -7.96
N ARG A 177 18.75 -4.19 -8.02
CA ARG A 177 18.94 -2.77 -8.33
C ARG A 177 18.57 -2.50 -9.79
N PRO A 178 17.85 -1.40 -10.09
CA PRO A 178 17.57 -0.98 -11.45
C PRO A 178 18.87 -0.58 -12.16
N THR A 179 18.90 -0.81 -13.47
CA THR A 179 20.02 -0.40 -14.31
C THR A 179 19.90 1.07 -14.70
N HIS A 180 21.01 1.68 -15.12
CA HIS A 180 20.98 3.05 -15.61
C HIS A 180 20.05 3.22 -16.83
N ALA A 181 20.03 2.26 -17.75
CA ALA A 181 19.17 2.30 -18.93
C ALA A 181 17.66 2.23 -18.57
N GLU A 182 17.32 1.46 -17.54
CA GLU A 182 15.96 1.40 -17.00
C GLU A 182 15.53 2.76 -16.40
N LEU A 183 16.45 3.45 -15.70
CA LEU A 183 16.17 4.74 -15.07
C LEU A 183 16.21 5.94 -16.02
N SER A 184 17.11 5.92 -17.02
CA SER A 184 17.39 7.09 -17.87
C SER A 184 16.20 7.51 -18.73
N THR A 185 15.32 6.56 -19.08
CA THR A 185 14.11 6.82 -19.87
C THR A 185 13.10 7.74 -19.14
N TYR A 186 13.17 7.80 -17.80
CA TYR A 186 12.27 8.63 -16.99
C TYR A 186 12.85 10.01 -16.66
N LEU A 187 14.12 10.26 -16.98
CA LEU A 187 14.76 11.54 -16.71
C LEU A 187 14.22 12.67 -17.60
N PRO A 188 14.09 13.89 -17.06
CA PRO A 188 13.85 15.08 -17.87
C PRO A 188 14.95 15.26 -18.93
N ARG A 189 14.60 15.76 -20.13
CA ARG A 189 15.53 15.97 -21.27
C ARG A 189 16.79 16.79 -20.96
N ARG A 190 16.77 17.60 -19.89
CA ARG A 190 17.90 18.43 -19.43
C ARG A 190 18.10 18.27 -17.92
N SER A 191 18.08 17.02 -17.44
CA SER A 191 18.35 16.73 -16.03
C SER A 191 19.80 17.06 -15.70
N GLN A 192 20.00 17.79 -14.60
CA GLN A 192 21.32 17.94 -13.99
C GLN A 192 21.60 16.77 -13.03
N PRO A 193 22.88 16.46 -12.77
CA PRO A 193 23.26 15.53 -11.70
C PRO A 193 22.63 15.93 -10.36
N GLY A 194 22.29 14.94 -9.55
CA GLY A 194 21.55 15.15 -8.32
C GLY A 194 20.86 13.88 -7.84
N TRP A 195 20.04 13.98 -6.82
CA TRP A 195 19.31 12.83 -6.27
C TRP A 195 17.80 13.07 -6.31
N GLY A 196 17.07 11.98 -6.44
CA GLY A 196 15.61 11.92 -6.29
C GLY A 196 15.26 10.87 -5.25
N GLU A 197 14.31 11.19 -4.38
CA GLU A 197 13.90 10.34 -3.28
C GLU A 197 12.38 10.18 -3.25
N VAL A 198 11.95 8.93 -3.10
CA VAL A 198 10.54 8.55 -3.03
C VAL A 198 10.29 7.64 -1.83
N ALA A 199 9.14 7.79 -1.20
CA ALA A 199 8.60 6.83 -0.25
C ALA A 199 7.61 5.93 -0.99
N CYS A 200 7.82 4.62 -0.99
CA CYS A 200 6.92 3.67 -1.60
C CYS A 200 6.44 2.63 -0.58
N ARG A 201 5.29 2.02 -0.84
CA ARG A 201 4.74 0.95 -0.02
C ARG A 201 5.12 -0.41 -0.59
N THR A 202 5.64 -1.30 0.24
CA THR A 202 6.05 -2.65 -0.19
C THR A 202 4.83 -3.54 -0.46
N ILE A 203 4.91 -4.37 -1.49
CA ILE A 203 3.88 -5.36 -1.85
C ILE A 203 4.52 -6.74 -2.08
N PRO A 204 3.73 -7.83 -2.15
CA PRO A 204 4.28 -9.16 -2.41
C PRO A 204 5.12 -9.22 -3.69
N ASN A 205 5.98 -10.24 -3.79
CA ASN A 205 6.90 -10.46 -4.91
C ASN A 205 7.98 -9.36 -5.05
N ASN A 206 8.44 -8.82 -3.92
CA ASN A 206 9.50 -7.81 -3.83
C ASN A 206 9.20 -6.58 -4.71
N GLN A 207 7.95 -6.12 -4.76
CA GLN A 207 7.55 -4.97 -5.55
C GLN A 207 7.11 -3.82 -4.63
N VAL A 208 6.90 -2.65 -5.23
CA VAL A 208 6.40 -1.47 -4.51
C VAL A 208 5.22 -0.83 -5.23
N THR A 209 4.37 -0.16 -4.47
CA THR A 209 3.19 0.60 -4.92
C THR A 209 3.07 1.92 -4.16
N ASP A 210 2.10 2.76 -4.52
CA ASP A 210 1.73 3.99 -3.80
C ASP A 210 2.90 4.95 -3.56
N CYS A 211 3.82 5.03 -4.51
CA CYS A 211 5.02 5.85 -4.40
C CYS A 211 4.73 7.35 -4.36
N ARG A 212 5.34 8.05 -3.40
CA ARG A 212 5.25 9.50 -3.17
C ARG A 212 6.62 10.15 -3.23
N GLU A 213 6.70 11.33 -3.82
CA GLU A 213 7.93 12.13 -3.90
C GLU A 213 8.17 12.79 -2.53
N ILE A 214 9.31 12.51 -1.89
CA ILE A 214 9.63 13.04 -0.55
C ILE A 214 10.82 14.00 -0.56
N GLY A 215 11.68 13.93 -1.57
CA GLY A 215 12.86 14.80 -1.65
C GLY A 215 13.57 14.74 -3.00
N GLN A 216 14.32 15.79 -3.30
CA GLN A 216 15.24 15.86 -4.44
C GLN A 216 16.32 16.91 -4.20
N SER A 217 17.47 16.78 -4.88
CA SER A 217 18.61 17.68 -4.69
C SER A 217 18.31 19.15 -4.98
N ALA A 218 17.57 19.43 -6.05
CA ALA A 218 17.19 20.77 -6.47
C ALA A 218 15.68 20.82 -6.72
N SER A 219 14.98 21.74 -6.06
CA SER A 219 13.54 21.92 -6.25
C SER A 219 13.20 22.16 -7.72
N GLY A 220 12.24 21.40 -8.26
CA GLY A 220 11.85 21.48 -9.68
C GLY A 220 12.74 20.71 -10.66
N SER A 221 13.81 20.04 -10.23
CA SER A 221 14.65 19.20 -11.10
C SER A 221 13.92 18.03 -11.76
N GLY A 222 12.82 17.57 -11.17
CA GLY A 222 12.02 16.44 -11.66
C GLY A 222 12.68 15.07 -11.42
N LEU A 223 13.73 15.00 -10.59
CA LEU A 223 14.42 13.74 -10.29
C LEU A 223 13.56 12.80 -9.44
N ALA A 224 12.89 13.29 -8.39
CA ALA A 224 11.97 12.47 -7.58
C ALA A 224 10.82 11.90 -8.44
N ARG A 225 10.27 12.74 -9.33
CA ARG A 225 9.27 12.32 -10.32
C ARG A 225 9.78 11.21 -11.23
N ALA A 226 11.01 11.31 -11.73
CA ALA A 226 11.62 10.27 -12.56
C ALA A 226 11.72 8.94 -11.80
N VAL A 227 12.18 8.97 -10.54
CA VAL A 227 12.25 7.80 -9.67
C VAL A 227 10.87 7.19 -9.44
N ARG A 228 9.85 8.02 -9.13
CA ARG A 228 8.47 7.57 -8.94
C ARG A 228 7.91 6.88 -10.19
N GLN A 229 8.19 7.41 -11.37
CA GLN A 229 7.74 6.82 -12.63
C GLN A 229 8.46 5.51 -12.96
N ALA A 230 9.71 5.35 -12.53
CA ALA A 230 10.47 4.12 -12.68
C ALA A 230 10.13 3.05 -11.63
N ALA A 231 9.44 3.43 -10.54
CA ALA A 231 9.31 2.60 -9.34
C ALA A 231 8.59 1.26 -9.56
N TRP A 232 7.74 1.14 -10.57
CA TRP A 232 7.08 -0.14 -10.91
C TRP A 232 8.07 -1.23 -11.35
N GLN A 233 9.28 -0.86 -11.76
CA GLN A 233 10.34 -1.79 -12.17
C GLN A 233 11.19 -2.26 -10.99
N PHE A 234 11.11 -1.57 -9.85
CA PHE A 234 12.01 -1.79 -8.72
C PHE A 234 11.69 -3.10 -8.02
N ARG A 235 12.76 -3.81 -7.64
CA ARG A 235 12.65 -5.03 -6.86
C ARG A 235 13.30 -4.82 -5.50
N ILE A 236 12.46 -4.65 -4.49
CA ILE A 236 12.84 -4.24 -3.13
C ILE A 236 12.44 -5.33 -2.14
N LEU A 237 13.36 -5.72 -1.25
CA LEU A 237 13.05 -6.60 -0.13
C LEU A 237 12.20 -5.82 0.87
N PRO A 238 11.01 -6.34 1.24
CA PRO A 238 10.26 -5.76 2.35
C PRO A 238 11.10 -5.81 3.64
N PRO A 239 11.07 -4.75 4.47
CA PRO A 239 11.77 -4.73 5.74
C PRO A 239 11.30 -5.89 6.60
N ARG A 240 12.22 -6.50 7.34
CA ARG A 240 11.92 -7.60 8.26
C ARG A 240 11.96 -7.09 9.68
N VAL A 241 11.02 -7.52 10.51
CA VAL A 241 11.04 -7.30 11.97
C VAL A 241 10.66 -8.62 12.63
N GLY A 242 11.51 -9.11 13.53
CA GLY A 242 11.39 -10.44 14.10
C GLY A 242 11.43 -11.55 13.05
N GLY A 243 12.23 -11.36 11.99
CA GLY A 243 12.41 -12.33 10.89
C GLY A 243 11.23 -12.47 9.92
N ARG A 244 10.14 -11.71 10.09
CA ARG A 244 8.96 -11.74 9.18
C ARG A 244 8.99 -10.54 8.22
N PRO A 245 8.74 -10.75 6.92
CA PRO A 245 8.65 -9.64 5.96
C PRO A 245 7.40 -8.79 6.22
N LEU A 246 7.59 -7.49 6.37
CA LEU A 246 6.53 -6.52 6.58
C LEU A 246 6.02 -6.00 5.22
N VAL A 247 5.04 -6.70 4.66
CA VAL A 247 4.34 -6.24 3.46
C VAL A 247 3.41 -5.07 3.83
N GLY A 248 3.35 -4.05 2.98
CA GLY A 248 2.55 -2.86 3.22
C GLY A 248 3.25 -1.79 4.05
N SER A 249 4.53 -1.96 4.33
CA SER A 249 5.38 -0.99 5.02
C SER A 249 5.90 0.07 4.05
N TRP A 250 6.18 1.27 4.56
CA TRP A 250 6.79 2.35 3.77
C TRP A 250 8.30 2.22 3.76
N VAL A 251 8.90 2.27 2.57
CA VAL A 251 10.33 2.27 2.33
C VAL A 251 10.77 3.52 1.60
N ARG A 252 11.95 4.05 1.97
CA ARG A 252 12.60 5.19 1.36
C ARG A 252 13.58 4.72 0.31
N ILE A 253 13.41 5.22 -0.90
CA ILE A 253 14.23 4.86 -2.06
C ILE A 253 14.91 6.12 -2.56
N ARG A 254 16.23 6.15 -2.52
CA ARG A 254 17.05 7.25 -3.02
C ARG A 254 17.87 6.81 -4.22
N ILE A 255 17.78 7.58 -5.29
CA ILE A 255 18.54 7.36 -6.53
C ILE A 255 19.38 8.61 -6.80
N THR A 256 20.68 8.42 -6.94
CA THR A 256 21.65 9.48 -7.22
C THR A 256 22.07 9.40 -8.68
N TYR A 257 21.76 10.43 -9.46
CA TYR A 257 22.14 10.59 -10.85
C TYR A 257 23.44 11.39 -10.95
N THR A 258 24.42 10.83 -11.64
CA THR A 258 25.72 11.44 -11.93
C THR A 258 25.94 11.52 -13.43
N ASP A 259 26.97 12.25 -13.87
CA ASP A 259 27.35 12.29 -15.29
C ASP A 259 27.75 10.92 -15.84
N ALA A 260 28.20 10.00 -14.96
CA ALA A 260 28.55 8.63 -15.31
C ALA A 260 27.35 7.66 -15.30
N GLY A 261 26.19 8.09 -14.80
CA GLY A 261 24.98 7.27 -14.71
C GLY A 261 24.25 7.36 -13.37
N ALA A 262 23.24 6.52 -13.18
CA ALA A 262 22.42 6.47 -11.98
C ALA A 262 22.97 5.43 -11.00
N ALA A 263 23.23 5.85 -9.77
CA ALA A 263 23.64 5.05 -8.63
C ALA A 263 22.47 4.92 -7.65
N VAL A 264 22.39 3.75 -7.02
CA VAL A 264 21.35 3.38 -6.07
C VAL A 264 22.01 3.30 -4.70
N GLU A 265 21.50 4.08 -3.75
CA GLU A 265 21.95 4.07 -2.33
C GLU A 265 20.98 3.27 -1.46
#